data_AF-A0A6J3JLV3-F1
#
_entry.id   AF-A0A6J3JLV3-F1
#
_cell.length_a   1.000
_cell.length_b   1.000
_cell.length_c   1.000
_cell.angle_alpha   90.00
_cell.angle_beta   90.00
_cell.angle_gamma   90.00
#
_symmetry.space_group_name_H-M   'P 1'
#
loop_
_entity.id
_entity.type
_entity.pdbx_description
1 polymer ?
#
loop_
_entity_poly.entity_id
_entity_poly.type
_entity_poly.pdbx_seq_one_letter_code
_entity_poly.pdbx_strand_id
1 'polypeptide(L)'
;MSFEELLELQSQVGTKAYKQLVAGNSPKKHSPRPPIQNARVADKHRPLEMSAKIRVPFLRQVVPISKKVARDPRFDDLSGEYNPEVFDKTYQFLNDIRAKEKELVKKQLKKHRSGEEHEKLQQLLHRMDQQEMAQQERKQQQELHLALKQERRAQAQEGHRPYFLKKSEQRQLALAEKFKELKRSKKLESFLSRKRRRNAGKDRKHLPLSKEQ
;
A
#
# COMPACT_ATOMS: atom_id res chain seq x y z
N MET A 1 -32.91 -55.55 21.98
CA MET A 1 -33.30 -56.15 20.70
C MET A 1 -32.40 -57.33 20.45
N SER A 2 -32.96 -58.51 20.21
CA SER A 2 -32.21 -59.67 19.74
C SER A 2 -31.74 -59.45 18.29
N PHE A 3 -30.76 -60.21 17.82
CA PHE A 3 -30.26 -60.08 16.45
C PHE A 3 -31.34 -60.37 15.41
N GLU A 4 -32.22 -61.31 15.72
CA GLU A 4 -33.36 -61.69 14.87
C GLU A 4 -34.35 -60.54 14.70
N GLU A 5 -34.70 -59.86 15.81
CA GLU A 5 -35.57 -58.67 15.78
C GLU A 5 -34.97 -57.52 14.95
N LEU A 6 -33.65 -57.36 14.95
CA LEU A 6 -32.98 -56.33 14.12
C LEU A 6 -33.04 -56.67 12.63
N LEU A 7 -32.98 -57.94 12.28
CA LEU A 7 -33.06 -58.43 10.90
C LEU A 7 -34.49 -58.26 10.35
N GLU A 8 -35.49 -58.59 11.16
CA GLU A 8 -36.91 -58.38 10.83
C GLU A 8 -37.23 -56.89 10.70
N LEU A 9 -36.71 -56.06 11.61
CA LEU A 9 -36.88 -54.62 11.52
C LEU A 9 -36.21 -54.07 10.25
N GLN A 10 -35.01 -54.52 9.90
CA GLN A 10 -34.33 -54.14 8.66
C GLN A 10 -35.12 -54.55 7.39
N SER A 11 -35.81 -55.70 7.41
CA SER A 11 -36.62 -56.16 6.27
C SER A 11 -37.92 -55.36 6.14
N GLN A 12 -38.54 -54.97 7.27
CA GLN A 12 -39.79 -54.19 7.31
C GLN A 12 -39.60 -52.72 6.92
N VAL A 13 -38.69 -51.99 7.56
CA VAL A 13 -38.46 -50.56 7.25
C VAL A 13 -37.48 -50.33 6.10
N GLY A 14 -36.78 -51.37 5.66
CA GLY A 14 -35.80 -51.30 4.58
C GLY A 14 -34.44 -50.76 5.02
N THR A 15 -33.39 -51.18 4.32
CA THR A 15 -31.99 -50.99 4.74
C THR A 15 -31.54 -49.54 4.87
N LYS A 16 -32.13 -48.60 4.12
CA LYS A 16 -31.79 -47.17 4.17
C LYS A 16 -32.40 -46.48 5.39
N ALA A 17 -33.67 -46.75 5.70
CA ALA A 17 -34.35 -46.17 6.85
C ALA A 17 -33.82 -46.78 8.16
N TYR A 18 -33.60 -48.10 8.19
CA TYR A 18 -32.95 -48.77 9.33
C TYR A 18 -31.59 -48.16 9.66
N LYS A 19 -30.73 -47.94 8.65
CA LYS A 19 -29.42 -47.29 8.84
C LYS A 19 -29.53 -45.86 9.36
N GLN A 20 -30.53 -45.09 8.95
CA GLN A 20 -30.75 -43.73 9.48
C GLN A 20 -31.20 -43.75 10.94
N LEU A 21 -32.11 -44.67 11.31
CA LEU A 21 -32.60 -44.81 12.68
C LEU A 21 -31.49 -45.30 13.63
N VAL A 22 -30.70 -46.29 13.21
CA VAL A 22 -29.58 -46.83 14.01
C VAL A 22 -28.40 -45.87 14.11
N ALA A 23 -28.07 -45.16 13.02
CA ALA A 23 -26.93 -44.23 13.03
C ALA A 23 -27.22 -42.93 13.82
N GLY A 24 -28.48 -42.67 14.17
CA GLY A 24 -28.91 -41.43 14.81
C GLY A 24 -28.68 -40.20 13.92
N ASN A 25 -29.45 -39.13 14.14
CA ASN A 25 -29.19 -37.83 13.52
C ASN A 25 -27.93 -37.20 14.12
N SER A 26 -26.76 -37.72 13.78
CA SER A 26 -25.50 -37.04 14.02
C SER A 26 -25.29 -36.01 12.90
N PRO A 27 -25.06 -34.72 13.22
CA PRO A 27 -24.83 -33.72 12.19
C PRO A 27 -23.61 -34.15 11.38
N LYS A 28 -23.71 -34.07 10.04
CA LYS A 28 -22.58 -34.26 9.13
C LYS A 28 -21.49 -33.25 9.48
N LYS A 29 -20.60 -33.61 10.40
CA LYS A 29 -19.34 -32.90 10.60
C LYS A 29 -18.51 -33.18 9.36
N HIS A 30 -18.42 -32.19 8.47
CA HIS A 30 -17.30 -32.09 7.53
C HIS A 30 -16.03 -31.81 8.35
N SER A 31 -15.58 -32.80 9.10
CA SER A 31 -14.24 -32.79 9.66
C SER A 31 -13.31 -33.30 8.57
N PRO A 32 -12.19 -32.62 8.28
CA PRO A 32 -11.12 -33.28 7.57
C PRO A 32 -10.75 -34.52 8.40
N ARG A 33 -10.43 -35.63 7.72
CA ARG A 33 -10.04 -36.91 8.32
C ARG A 33 -9.29 -36.72 9.65
N PRO A 34 -9.59 -37.49 10.70
CA PRO A 34 -8.78 -37.44 11.91
C PRO A 34 -7.32 -37.65 11.50
N PRO A 35 -6.37 -36.89 12.07
CA PRO A 35 -4.97 -37.17 11.84
C PRO A 35 -4.76 -38.62 12.21
N ILE A 36 -4.16 -39.40 11.31
CA ILE A 36 -3.68 -40.73 11.62
C ILE A 36 -2.84 -40.54 12.88
N GLN A 37 -3.36 -40.98 14.02
CA GLN A 37 -2.59 -41.03 15.23
C GLN A 37 -1.53 -42.08 14.92
N ASN A 38 -0.36 -41.60 14.48
CA ASN A 38 0.81 -42.45 14.35
C ASN A 38 0.94 -43.10 15.72
N ALA A 39 0.64 -44.40 15.80
CA ALA A 39 0.84 -45.19 16.99
C ALA A 39 2.24 -44.83 17.48
N ARG A 40 2.32 -44.28 18.70
CA ARG A 40 3.56 -43.72 19.23
C ARG A 40 4.65 -44.75 19.01
N VAL A 41 5.61 -44.38 18.19
CA VAL A 41 6.77 -45.21 17.88
C VAL A 41 7.47 -45.46 19.21
N ALA A 42 7.35 -46.68 19.74
CA ALA A 42 7.92 -47.02 21.04
C ALA A 42 9.45 -46.91 21.03
N ASP A 43 10.08 -47.02 19.84
CA ASP A 43 11.53 -46.94 19.68
C ASP A 43 11.94 -46.27 18.35
N LYS A 44 12.74 -45.21 18.42
CA LYS A 44 13.04 -44.30 17.29
C LYS A 44 13.88 -44.95 16.19
N HIS A 45 14.51 -46.09 16.49
CA HIS A 45 15.38 -46.82 15.57
C HIS A 45 14.73 -48.07 14.97
N ARG A 46 13.45 -48.32 15.26
CA ARG A 46 12.72 -49.48 14.73
C ARG A 46 12.10 -49.16 13.35
N PRO A 47 12.21 -50.05 12.34
CA PRO A 47 11.52 -49.87 11.07
C PRO A 47 10.00 -49.84 11.26
N LEU A 48 9.33 -48.96 10.52
CA LEU A 48 7.88 -48.84 10.49
C LEU A 48 7.31 -49.54 9.27
N GLU A 49 6.33 -50.42 9.50
CA GLU A 49 5.58 -51.07 8.42
C GLU A 49 4.59 -50.08 7.79
N MET A 50 4.65 -49.93 6.46
CA MET A 50 3.71 -49.11 5.69
C MET A 50 3.05 -49.96 4.60
N SER A 51 1.78 -49.70 4.30
CA SER A 51 1.05 -50.43 3.26
C SER A 51 1.56 -50.07 1.86
N ALA A 52 1.88 -51.08 1.06
CA ALA A 52 2.28 -50.92 -0.35
C ALA A 52 1.21 -50.27 -1.24
N LYS A 53 -0.04 -50.19 -0.75
CA LYS A 53 -1.16 -49.53 -1.47
C LYS A 53 -1.12 -48.00 -1.35
N ILE A 54 -0.30 -47.45 -0.45
CA ILE A 54 -0.18 -46.01 -0.24
C ILE A 54 0.78 -45.46 -1.29
N ARG A 55 0.26 -44.69 -2.25
CA ARG A 55 1.08 -44.02 -3.26
C ARG A 55 1.92 -42.93 -2.61
N VAL A 56 3.20 -42.86 -2.96
CA VAL A 56 4.09 -41.79 -2.52
C VAL A 56 3.60 -40.46 -3.11
N PRO A 57 3.37 -39.41 -2.30
CA PRO A 57 2.96 -38.11 -2.83
C PRO A 57 4.10 -37.51 -3.67
N PHE A 58 3.76 -36.95 -4.83
CA PHE A 58 4.74 -36.31 -5.73
C PHE A 58 5.41 -35.09 -5.09
N LEU A 59 4.64 -34.33 -4.29
CA LEU A 59 5.14 -33.18 -3.55
C LEU A 59 5.43 -33.56 -2.10
N ARG A 60 6.64 -33.25 -1.62
CA ARG A 60 6.98 -33.39 -0.21
C ARG A 60 6.20 -32.37 0.61
N GLN A 61 5.61 -32.81 1.72
CA GLN A 61 5.02 -31.91 2.71
C GLN A 61 6.16 -31.15 3.42
N VAL A 62 6.36 -29.89 3.06
CA VAL A 62 7.29 -29.01 3.75
C VAL A 62 6.66 -28.63 5.09
N VAL A 63 7.19 -29.17 6.19
CA VAL A 63 6.80 -28.74 7.54
C VAL A 63 7.37 -27.34 7.74
N PRO A 64 6.55 -26.30 8.01
CA PRO A 64 7.07 -24.98 8.28
C PRO A 64 7.89 -25.03 9.57
N ILE A 65 9.19 -24.84 9.44
CA ILE A 65 10.09 -24.74 10.59
C ILE A 65 10.02 -23.29 11.08
N SER A 66 9.69 -23.08 12.35
CA SER A 66 9.81 -21.76 12.99
C SER A 66 11.28 -21.42 13.16
N LYS A 67 11.88 -20.85 12.11
CA LYS A 67 13.26 -20.36 12.14
C LYS A 67 13.26 -19.01 12.84
N LYS A 68 14.15 -18.81 13.81
CA LYS A 68 14.40 -17.50 14.39
C LYS A 68 15.11 -16.64 13.33
N VAL A 69 14.37 -15.76 12.69
CA VAL A 69 14.92 -14.78 11.75
C VAL A 69 15.34 -13.55 12.54
N ALA A 70 16.59 -13.11 12.39
CA ALA A 70 17.02 -11.83 12.94
C ALA A 70 16.25 -10.72 12.21
N ARG A 71 15.54 -9.88 12.97
CA ARG A 71 14.72 -8.80 12.44
C ARG A 71 15.43 -7.47 12.62
N ASP A 72 15.58 -6.73 11.53
CA ASP A 72 16.00 -5.33 11.58
C ASP A 72 14.74 -4.48 11.68
N PRO A 73 14.49 -3.75 12.79
CA PRO A 73 13.27 -2.97 12.96
C PRO A 73 13.10 -1.89 11.88
N ARG A 74 14.16 -1.50 11.15
CA ARG A 74 14.04 -0.57 10.02
C ARG A 74 13.41 -1.19 8.78
N PHE A 75 13.50 -2.50 8.64
CA PHE A 75 13.09 -3.26 7.46
C PHE A 75 12.10 -4.39 7.80
N ASP A 76 11.65 -4.48 9.06
CA ASP A 76 10.68 -5.48 9.49
C ASP A 76 9.27 -4.99 9.21
N ASP A 77 8.47 -5.84 8.56
CA ASP A 77 7.10 -5.53 8.17
C ASP A 77 6.20 -5.21 9.38
N LEU A 78 6.58 -5.65 10.58
CA LEU A 78 5.86 -5.40 11.83
C LEU A 78 6.11 -4.01 12.42
N SER A 79 7.13 -3.29 11.96
CA SER A 79 7.48 -1.96 12.48
C SER A 79 6.56 -0.82 12.01
N GLY A 80 5.57 -1.13 11.15
CA GLY A 80 4.57 -0.19 10.66
C GLY A 80 4.96 0.53 9.37
N GLU A 81 4.06 1.37 8.86
CA GLU A 81 4.21 2.09 7.60
C GLU A 81 4.63 3.56 7.80
N TYR A 82 5.25 4.13 6.76
CA TYR A 82 5.62 5.54 6.76
C TYR A 82 4.38 6.45 6.78
N ASN A 83 4.21 7.18 7.89
CA ASN A 83 3.21 8.23 7.99
C ASN A 83 3.88 9.62 7.89
N PRO A 84 3.62 10.39 6.81
CA PRO A 84 4.25 11.70 6.62
C PRO A 84 3.91 12.69 7.74
N GLU A 85 2.70 12.64 8.30
CA GLU A 85 2.28 13.58 9.35
C GLU A 85 3.05 13.37 10.65
N VAL A 86 3.31 12.11 11.01
CA VAL A 86 4.09 11.77 12.19
C VAL A 86 5.55 12.12 11.95
N PHE A 87 6.09 11.75 10.79
CA PHE A 87 7.47 12.02 10.41
C PHE A 87 7.80 13.52 10.44
N ASP A 88 6.95 14.35 9.84
CA ASP A 88 7.18 15.80 9.78
C ASP A 88 7.17 16.45 11.17
N LYS A 89 6.40 15.89 12.12
CA LYS A 89 6.38 16.32 13.53
C LYS A 89 7.59 15.82 14.30
N THR A 90 7.89 14.53 14.22
CA THR A 90 9.00 13.91 14.98
C THR A 90 10.36 14.46 14.55
N TYR A 91 10.50 14.77 13.26
CA TYR A 91 11.75 15.27 12.68
C TYR A 91 11.70 16.75 12.30
N GLN A 92 10.84 17.53 12.95
CA GLN A 92 10.68 18.96 12.66
C GLN A 92 12.00 19.74 12.80
N PHE A 93 12.86 19.35 13.75
CA PHE A 93 14.16 19.97 14.01
C PHE A 93 15.13 19.89 12.81
N LEU A 94 14.92 18.97 11.87
CA LEU A 94 15.73 18.89 10.65
C LEU A 94 15.59 20.14 9.78
N ASN A 95 14.49 20.89 9.91
CA ASN A 95 14.29 22.14 9.18
C ASN A 95 15.32 23.19 9.62
N ASP A 96 15.61 23.27 10.92
CA ASP A 96 16.59 24.22 11.47
C ASP A 96 18.01 23.87 11.03
N ILE A 97 18.32 22.56 10.98
CA ILE A 97 19.62 22.07 10.50
C ILE A 97 19.79 22.42 9.01
N ARG A 98 18.79 22.10 8.17
CA ARG A 98 18.81 22.41 6.73
C ARG A 98 18.94 23.91 6.48
N ALA A 99 18.28 24.75 7.27
CA ALA A 99 18.40 26.20 7.16
C ALA A 99 19.83 26.67 7.47
N LYS A 100 20.47 26.14 8.52
CA LYS A 100 21.87 26.42 8.84
C LYS A 100 22.82 25.97 7.73
N GLU A 101 22.63 24.76 7.20
CA GLU A 101 23.41 24.22 6.09
C GLU A 101 23.30 25.09 4.84
N LYS A 102 22.08 25.55 4.52
CA LYS A 102 21.83 26.45 3.39
C LYS A 102 22.57 27.78 3.54
N GLU A 103 22.59 28.34 4.74
CA GLU A 103 23.37 29.56 5.02
C GLU A 103 24.89 29.33 4.90
N LEU A 104 25.39 28.15 5.27
CA LEU A 104 26.80 27.79 5.06
C LEU A 104 27.14 27.72 3.57
N VAL A 105 26.29 27.08 2.76
CA VAL A 105 26.46 27.01 1.29
C VAL A 105 26.45 28.40 0.68
N LYS A 106 25.53 29.28 1.10
CA LYS A 106 25.51 30.69 0.65
C LYS A 106 26.79 31.44 1.02
N LYS A 107 27.33 31.22 2.23
CA LYS A 107 28.60 31.83 2.66
C LYS A 107 29.78 31.33 1.83
N GLN A 108 29.83 30.04 1.51
CA GLN A 108 30.86 29.47 0.64
C GLN A 108 30.75 30.02 -0.79
N LEU A 109 29.53 30.13 -1.33
CA LEU A 109 29.29 30.71 -2.66
C LEU A 109 29.76 32.16 -2.76
N LYS A 110 29.69 32.94 -1.67
CA LYS A 110 30.23 34.30 -1.63
C LYS A 110 31.77 34.34 -1.64
N LYS A 111 32.44 33.29 -1.15
CA LYS A 111 33.91 33.20 -1.08
C LYS A 111 34.52 32.79 -2.43
N HIS A 112 33.91 31.81 -3.10
CA HIS A 112 34.37 31.33 -4.40
C HIS A 112 33.65 32.10 -5.49
N ARG A 113 34.35 32.88 -6.31
CA ARG A 113 33.72 33.78 -7.30
C ARG A 113 33.56 33.13 -8.69
N SER A 114 34.39 32.14 -9.01
CA SER A 114 34.38 31.40 -10.26
C SER A 114 35.12 30.06 -10.11
N GLY A 115 34.80 29.10 -10.98
CA GLY A 115 35.39 27.75 -11.01
C GLY A 115 34.36 26.63 -10.82
N GLU A 116 34.81 25.40 -10.98
CA GLU A 116 33.94 24.21 -10.85
C GLU A 116 33.28 24.11 -9.47
N GLU A 117 33.98 24.53 -8.42
CA GLU A 117 33.45 24.53 -7.06
C GLU A 117 32.29 25.51 -6.90
N HIS A 118 32.37 26.69 -7.52
CA HIS A 118 31.29 27.67 -7.51
C HIS A 118 30.04 27.12 -8.21
N GLU A 119 30.20 26.47 -9.38
CA GLU A 119 29.08 25.84 -10.08
C GLU A 119 28.44 24.71 -9.26
N LYS A 120 29.27 23.86 -8.64
CA LYS A 120 28.79 22.78 -7.74
C LYS A 120 28.00 23.35 -6.56
N LEU A 121 28.49 24.42 -5.92
CA LEU A 121 27.81 25.10 -4.82
C LEU A 121 26.50 25.77 -5.27
N GLN A 122 26.49 26.37 -6.46
CA GLN A 122 25.29 26.99 -7.03
C GLN A 122 24.21 25.94 -7.32
N GLN A 123 24.59 24.80 -7.91
CA GLN A 123 23.68 23.68 -8.16
C GLN A 123 23.16 23.08 -6.85
N LEU A 124 24.02 22.95 -5.84
CA LEU A 124 23.62 22.48 -4.52
C LEU A 124 22.59 23.43 -3.88
N LEU A 125 22.86 24.74 -3.89
CA LEU A 125 21.93 25.75 -3.37
C LEU A 125 20.58 25.68 -4.09
N HIS A 126 20.60 25.58 -5.42
CA HIS A 126 19.39 25.45 -6.21
C HIS A 126 18.60 24.18 -5.85
N ARG A 127 19.26 23.05 -5.62
CA ARG A 127 18.63 21.81 -5.18
C ARG A 127 17.99 21.97 -3.80
N MET A 128 18.68 22.61 -2.86
CA MET A 128 18.14 22.88 -1.52
C MET A 128 16.91 23.78 -1.59
N ASP A 129 16.95 24.85 -2.41
CA ASP A 129 15.79 25.72 -2.64
C ASP A 129 14.60 24.94 -3.22
N GLN A 130 14.83 24.12 -4.24
CA GLN A 130 13.77 23.31 -4.84
C GLN A 130 13.15 22.32 -3.85
N GLN A 131 13.98 21.67 -3.02
CA GLN A 131 13.50 20.74 -1.99
C GLN A 131 12.67 21.45 -0.93
N GLU A 132 13.10 22.63 -0.49
CA GLU A 132 12.36 23.45 0.47
C GLU A 132 11.01 23.89 -0.09
N MET A 133 10.98 24.42 -1.32
CA MET A 133 9.74 24.80 -1.99
C MET A 133 8.80 23.61 -2.14
N ALA A 134 9.30 22.44 -2.57
CA ALA A 134 8.50 21.23 -2.69
C ALA A 134 7.94 20.74 -1.35
N GLN A 135 8.70 20.89 -0.25
CA GLN A 135 8.21 20.57 1.09
C GLN A 135 7.12 21.54 1.54
N GLN A 136 7.29 22.85 1.31
CA GLN A 136 6.29 23.86 1.63
C GLN A 136 4.98 23.63 0.86
N GLU A 137 5.07 23.35 -0.45
CA GLU A 137 3.89 23.03 -1.27
C GLU A 137 3.15 21.79 -0.74
N ARG A 138 3.88 20.74 -0.33
CA ARG A 138 3.28 19.54 0.27
C ARG A 138 2.58 19.86 1.60
N LYS A 139 3.20 20.65 2.47
CA LYS A 139 2.60 21.07 3.75
C LYS A 139 1.32 21.87 3.53
N GLN A 140 1.35 22.85 2.62
CA GLN A 140 0.16 23.63 2.26
C GLN A 140 -0.98 22.74 1.75
N GLN A 141 -0.69 21.77 0.88
CA GLN A 141 -1.69 20.82 0.39
C GLN A 141 -2.27 19.96 1.52
N GLN A 142 -1.43 19.52 2.46
CA GLN A 142 -1.88 18.77 3.63
C GLN A 142 -2.77 19.62 4.53
N GLU A 143 -2.38 20.86 4.84
CA GLU A 143 -3.16 21.80 5.65
C GLU A 143 -4.53 22.07 5.03
N LEU A 144 -4.59 22.33 3.72
CA LEU A 144 -5.84 22.50 2.99
C LEU A 144 -6.71 21.23 3.06
N HIS A 145 -6.12 20.06 2.90
CA HIS A 145 -6.85 18.80 3.01
C HIS A 145 -7.40 18.57 4.42
N LEU A 146 -6.62 18.90 5.46
CA LEU A 146 -7.04 18.81 6.85
C LEU A 146 -8.16 19.80 7.15
N ALA A 147 -8.08 21.05 6.68
CA ALA A 147 -9.13 22.05 6.82
C ALA A 147 -10.45 21.58 6.18
N LEU A 148 -10.41 21.11 4.93
CA LEU A 148 -11.58 20.55 4.24
C LEU A 148 -12.16 19.33 4.98
N LYS A 149 -11.30 18.49 5.58
CA LYS A 149 -11.75 17.34 6.37
C LYS A 149 -12.43 17.77 7.66
N GLN A 150 -11.95 18.84 8.31
CA GLN A 150 -12.55 19.41 9.51
C GLN A 150 -13.90 20.05 9.20
N GLU A 151 -14.00 20.86 8.15
CA GLU A 151 -15.26 21.47 7.70
C GLU A 151 -16.34 20.43 7.41
N ARG A 152 -15.98 19.36 6.67
CA ARG A 152 -16.90 18.25 6.40
C ARG A 152 -17.36 17.54 7.68
N ARG A 153 -16.46 17.40 8.65
CA ARG A 153 -16.80 16.80 9.95
C ARG A 153 -17.79 17.69 10.71
N ALA A 154 -17.58 19.01 10.70
CA ALA A 154 -18.51 19.96 11.32
C ALA A 154 -19.90 19.90 10.68
N GLN A 155 -19.98 19.92 9.34
CA GLN A 155 -21.26 19.76 8.62
C GLN A 155 -21.97 18.45 8.96
N ALA A 156 -21.21 17.34 9.10
CA ALA A 156 -21.76 16.07 9.51
C ALA A 156 -22.31 16.10 10.95
N GLN A 157 -21.62 16.79 11.87
CA GLN A 157 -22.07 16.98 13.25
C GLN A 157 -23.34 17.81 13.34
N GLU A 158 -23.51 18.78 12.45
CA GLU A 158 -24.75 19.57 12.29
C GLU A 158 -25.91 18.76 11.67
N GLY A 159 -25.65 17.53 11.22
CA GLY A 159 -26.65 16.65 10.59
C GLY A 159 -26.79 16.84 9.07
N HIS A 160 -25.99 17.72 8.46
CA HIS A 160 -25.92 17.82 7.00
C HIS A 160 -25.17 16.63 6.39
N ARG A 161 -25.51 16.28 5.15
CA ARG A 161 -24.80 15.25 4.37
C ARG A 161 -23.58 15.88 3.70
N PRO A 162 -22.33 15.56 4.11
CA PRO A 162 -21.16 16.20 3.52
C PRO A 162 -20.98 15.79 2.05
N TYR A 163 -20.76 16.76 1.18
CA TYR A 163 -20.48 16.51 -0.24
C TYR A 163 -18.99 16.29 -0.49
N PHE A 164 -18.66 15.20 -1.20
CA PHE A 164 -17.30 14.87 -1.58
C PHE A 164 -17.08 15.22 -3.05
N LEU A 165 -16.30 16.27 -3.30
CA LEU A 165 -15.93 16.70 -4.65
C LEU A 165 -15.27 15.56 -5.41
N LYS A 166 -15.66 15.39 -6.68
CA LYS A 166 -15.03 14.42 -7.58
C LYS A 166 -13.57 14.80 -7.83
N LYS A 167 -12.72 13.83 -8.17
CA LYS A 167 -11.30 14.08 -8.51
C LYS A 167 -11.15 15.07 -9.67
N SER A 168 -12.07 15.08 -10.64
CA SER A 168 -12.09 16.05 -11.75
C SER A 168 -12.37 17.48 -11.26
N GLU A 169 -13.36 17.64 -10.39
CA GLU A 169 -13.75 18.93 -9.79
C GLU A 169 -12.60 19.49 -8.94
N GLN A 170 -11.98 18.65 -8.10
CA GLN A 170 -10.80 19.02 -7.31
C GLN A 170 -9.66 19.55 -8.20
N ARG A 171 -9.39 18.90 -9.34
CA ARG A 171 -8.38 19.36 -10.30
C ARG A 171 -8.75 20.69 -10.93
N GLN A 172 -10.03 20.91 -11.27
CA GLN A 172 -10.50 22.18 -11.82
C GLN A 172 -10.35 23.33 -10.81
N LEU A 173 -10.69 23.09 -9.54
CA LEU A 173 -10.49 24.05 -8.46
C LEU A 173 -9.01 24.40 -8.28
N ALA A 174 -8.14 23.40 -8.18
CA ALA A 174 -6.69 23.60 -8.06
C ALA A 174 -6.11 24.37 -9.27
N LEU A 175 -6.59 24.09 -10.48
CA LEU A 175 -6.20 24.84 -11.68
C LEU A 175 -6.69 26.29 -11.65
N ALA A 176 -7.91 26.53 -11.17
CA ALA A 176 -8.48 27.87 -11.03
C ALA A 176 -7.72 28.69 -9.99
N GLU A 177 -7.34 28.10 -8.86
CA GLU A 177 -6.51 28.74 -7.83
C GLU A 177 -5.13 29.09 -8.38
N LYS A 178 -4.44 28.13 -9.02
CA LYS A 178 -3.15 28.38 -9.67
C LYS A 178 -3.23 29.49 -10.71
N PHE A 179 -4.32 29.55 -11.47
CA PHE A 179 -4.55 30.64 -12.43
C PHE A 179 -4.68 32.00 -11.74
N LYS A 180 -5.45 32.07 -10.63
CA LYS A 180 -5.58 33.29 -9.82
C LYS A 180 -4.23 33.73 -9.25
N GLU A 181 -3.42 32.80 -8.73
CA GLU A 181 -2.07 33.07 -8.23
C GLU A 181 -1.16 33.62 -9.33
N LEU A 182 -1.12 32.98 -10.50
CA LEU A 182 -0.32 33.44 -11.64
C LEU A 182 -0.77 34.81 -12.17
N LYS A 183 -2.08 35.09 -12.10
CA LYS A 183 -2.65 36.40 -12.43
C LYS A 183 -2.19 37.46 -11.44
N ARG A 184 -2.25 37.16 -10.12
CA ARG A 184 -1.73 38.03 -9.05
C ARG A 184 -0.23 38.29 -9.21
N SER A 185 0.54 37.25 -9.55
CA SER A 185 1.98 37.37 -9.74
C SER A 185 2.40 37.95 -11.09
N LYS A 186 1.47 38.36 -11.96
CA LYS A 186 1.69 38.84 -13.34
C LYS A 186 2.50 37.89 -14.23
N LYS A 187 2.57 36.59 -13.90
CA LYS A 187 3.31 35.55 -14.66
C LYS A 187 2.41 34.74 -15.59
N LEU A 188 1.12 35.06 -15.63
CA LEU A 188 0.11 34.30 -16.36
C LEU A 188 0.40 34.20 -17.87
N GLU A 189 0.71 35.32 -18.52
CA GLU A 189 0.98 35.33 -19.98
C GLU A 189 2.20 34.49 -20.34
N SER A 190 3.28 34.58 -19.56
CA SER A 190 4.48 33.75 -19.75
C SER A 190 4.15 32.26 -19.59
N PHE A 191 3.35 31.90 -18.59
CA PHE A 191 2.90 30.53 -18.38
C PHE A 191 2.04 30.02 -19.54
N LEU A 192 1.06 30.81 -20.00
CA LEU A 192 0.21 30.45 -21.14
C LEU A 192 1.02 30.33 -22.42
N SER A 193 1.96 31.24 -22.69
CA SER A 193 2.86 31.16 -23.85
C SER A 193 3.69 29.87 -23.85
N ARG A 194 4.32 29.53 -22.70
CA ARG A 194 5.05 28.26 -22.54
C ARG A 194 4.15 27.04 -22.71
N LYS A 195 2.92 27.10 -22.22
CA LYS A 195 1.92 26.02 -22.36
C LYS A 195 1.48 25.85 -23.82
N ARG A 196 1.18 26.94 -24.52
CA ARG A 196 0.86 26.97 -25.96
C ARG A 196 1.99 26.34 -26.77
N ARG A 197 3.25 26.75 -26.54
CA ARG A 197 4.43 26.19 -27.22
C ARG A 197 4.58 24.67 -26.97
N ARG A 198 4.37 24.22 -25.73
CA ARG A 198 4.45 22.79 -25.39
C ARG A 198 3.32 21.97 -26.03
N ASN A 199 2.11 22.52 -26.10
CA ASN A 199 0.97 21.86 -26.75
C ASN A 199 1.18 21.80 -28.26
N ALA A 200 1.57 22.90 -28.90
CA ALA A 200 1.89 22.92 -30.35
C ALA A 200 2.96 21.88 -30.73
N GLY A 201 3.99 21.70 -29.88
CA GLY A 201 5.00 20.65 -30.09
C GLY A 201 4.47 19.21 -29.96
N LYS A 202 3.40 18.99 -29.20
CA LYS A 202 2.69 17.70 -29.13
C LYS A 202 1.78 17.51 -30.34
N ASP A 203 1.00 18.53 -30.68
CA ASP A 203 0.05 18.50 -31.79
C ASP A 203 0.80 18.28 -33.12
N ARG A 204 1.99 18.88 -33.28
CA ARG A 204 2.87 18.66 -34.43
C ARG A 204 3.27 17.19 -34.62
N LYS A 205 3.33 16.38 -33.56
CA LYS A 205 3.61 14.93 -33.69
C LYS A 205 2.47 14.15 -34.33
N HIS A 206 1.25 14.68 -34.26
CA HIS A 206 0.05 14.06 -34.81
C HIS A 206 -0.30 14.61 -36.20
N LEU A 207 0.40 15.64 -36.67
CA LEU A 207 0.27 16.13 -38.04
C LEU A 207 1.07 15.23 -39.00
N PRO A 208 0.54 14.94 -40.20
CA PRO A 208 1.31 14.24 -41.21
C PRO A 208 2.56 15.06 -41.54
N LEU A 209 3.71 14.39 -41.63
CA LEU A 209 4.92 15.00 -42.16
C LEU A 209 4.63 15.40 -43.61
N SER A 210 4.58 16.70 -43.89
CA SER A 210 4.55 17.19 -45.27
C SER A 210 5.78 16.64 -45.98
N LYS A 211 5.57 15.69 -46.90
CA LYS A 211 6.56 15.28 -47.88
C LYS A 211 6.67 16.45 -48.86
N GLU A 212 7.69 17.28 -48.70
CA GLU A 212 8.02 18.27 -49.72
C GLU A 212 8.57 17.54 -50.96
N GLN A 213 8.05 17.92 -52.12
CA GLN A 213 8.58 17.59 -53.45
C GLN A 213 9.75 18.53 -53.78
#